data_AF-A0A444QE72-F1
#
_entry.id   AF-A0A444QE72-F1
#
_cell.length_a   1.000
_cell.length_b   1.000
_cell.length_c   1.000
_cell.angle_alpha   90.00
_cell.angle_beta   90.00
_cell.angle_gamma   90.00
#
_symmetry.space_group_name_H-M   'P 1'
#
loop_
_entity.id
_entity.type
_entity.pdbx_description
1 polymer ?
#
loop_
_entity_poly.entity_id
_entity_poly.type
_entity_poly.pdbx_seq_one_letter_code
_entity_poly.pdbx_strand_id
1 'polypeptide(L)'
;METADLRHFLAVAAEGHYSRAANREHVSRATIQSSIAALETELGRNLVSDVEDGVVLTDAGTAFVEEAAARVAKAPTPPVNRGGKAKASKGKGRAPIVKGEPKPFKKRQGR
;
A
#
# COMPACT_ATOMS: atom_id res chain seq x y z
N MET A 1 -0.17 11.15 15.16
CA MET A 1 -1.17 10.52 14.28
C MET A 1 -1.77 11.56 13.35
N GLU A 2 -1.73 11.33 12.03
CA GLU A 2 -2.43 12.16 11.04
C GLU A 2 -3.85 11.63 10.79
N THR A 3 -4.81 12.51 10.48
CA THR A 3 -6.22 12.09 10.23
C THR A 3 -6.38 11.21 8.99
N ALA A 4 -5.47 11.35 8.01
CA ALA A 4 -5.40 10.50 6.83
C ALA A 4 -5.03 9.05 7.18
N ASP A 5 -4.09 8.85 8.12
CA ASP A 5 -3.67 7.50 8.51
C ASP A 5 -4.81 6.74 9.20
N LEU A 6 -5.57 7.43 10.06
CA LEU A 6 -6.76 6.86 10.70
C LEU A 6 -7.82 6.43 9.68
N ARG A 7 -8.00 7.19 8.60
CA ARG A 7 -8.92 6.83 7.52
C ARG A 7 -8.44 5.62 6.74
N HIS A 8 -7.16 5.55 6.41
CA HIS A 8 -6.57 4.38 5.76
C HIS A 8 -6.73 3.12 6.62
N PHE A 9 -6.53 3.23 7.94
CA PHE A 9 -6.78 2.15 8.89
C PHE A 9 -8.25 1.71 8.89
N LEU A 10 -9.20 2.65 9.01
CA LEU A 10 -10.64 2.35 8.97
C LEU A 10 -11.07 1.71 7.64
N ALA A 11 -10.47 2.12 6.52
CA ALA A 11 -10.70 1.50 5.22
C ALA A 11 -10.21 0.04 5.19
N VAL A 12 -9.04 -0.26 5.76
CA VAL A 12 -8.54 -1.64 5.87
C VAL A 12 -9.40 -2.47 6.82
N ALA A 13 -9.82 -1.90 7.94
CA ALA A 13 -10.73 -2.55 8.88
C ALA A 13 -12.06 -2.94 8.22
N ALA A 14 -12.58 -2.11 7.31
CA ALA A 14 -13.83 -2.39 6.60
C ALA A 14 -13.67 -3.41 5.45
N GLU A 15 -12.55 -3.37 4.73
CA GLU A 15 -12.36 -4.18 3.52
C GLU A 15 -11.67 -5.53 3.77
N GLY A 16 -10.90 -5.67 4.86
CA GLY A 16 -10.09 -6.87 5.15
C GLY A 16 -8.94 -7.11 4.16
N HIS A 17 -8.64 -6.14 3.29
CA HIS A 17 -7.56 -6.24 2.31
C HIS A 17 -6.94 -4.88 2.01
N TYR A 18 -5.60 -4.81 2.04
CA TYR A 18 -4.88 -3.57 1.68
C TYR A 18 -5.18 -3.09 0.26
N SER A 19 -5.26 -4.00 -0.72
CA SER A 19 -5.52 -3.62 -2.12
C SER A 19 -6.92 -3.05 -2.32
N ARG A 20 -7.93 -3.58 -1.64
CA ARG A 20 -9.31 -3.06 -1.71
C ARG A 20 -9.43 -1.72 -0.99
N ALA A 21 -8.84 -1.60 0.19
CA ALA A 21 -8.78 -0.35 0.92
C ALA A 21 -8.06 0.75 0.13
N ALA A 22 -6.93 0.42 -0.51
CA ALA A 22 -6.20 1.34 -1.38
C ALA A 22 -7.06 1.83 -2.56
N ASN A 23 -7.80 0.93 -3.21
CA ASN A 23 -8.70 1.28 -4.30
C ASN A 23 -9.84 2.20 -3.83
N ARG A 24 -10.40 1.95 -2.64
CA ARG A 24 -11.47 2.75 -2.04
C ARG A 24 -11.01 4.16 -1.67
N GLU A 25 -9.81 4.29 -1.12
CA GLU A 25 -9.22 5.58 -0.75
C GLU A 25 -8.49 6.26 -1.92
N HIS A 26 -8.47 5.64 -3.11
CA HIS A 26 -7.79 6.13 -4.31
C HIS A 26 -6.27 6.39 -4.11
N VAL A 27 -5.63 5.58 -3.27
CA VAL A 27 -4.19 5.66 -2.97
C VAL A 27 -3.48 4.37 -3.38
N SER A 28 -2.15 4.36 -3.28
CA SER A 28 -1.37 3.14 -3.54
C SER A 28 -1.43 2.18 -2.35
N ARG A 29 -1.31 0.87 -2.61
CA ARG A 29 -1.18 -0.14 -1.54
C ARG A 29 -0.02 0.17 -0.58
N ALA A 30 1.10 0.66 -1.11
CA ALA A 30 2.26 1.04 -0.29
C ALA A 30 1.93 2.18 0.67
N THR A 31 1.09 3.14 0.25
CA THR A 31 0.62 4.25 1.10
C THR A 31 -0.22 3.73 2.27
N ILE A 32 -1.16 2.82 2.00
CA ILE A 32 -1.96 2.19 3.06
C ILE A 32 -1.05 1.45 4.06
N GLN A 33 -0.12 0.62 3.58
CA GLN A 33 0.80 -0.13 4.44
C GLN A 33 1.69 0.81 5.27
N SER A 34 2.22 1.88 4.68
CA SER A 34 3.03 2.86 5.44
C SER A 34 2.22 3.60 6.50
N SER A 35 0.97 3.97 6.19
CA SER A 35 0.09 4.63 7.17
C SER A 35 -0.24 3.72 8.35
N ILE A 36 -0.48 2.43 8.10
CA ILE A 36 -0.75 1.44 9.16
C ILE A 36 0.50 1.22 10.00
N ALA A 37 1.66 0.99 9.37
CA ALA A 37 2.92 0.82 10.09
C ALA A 37 3.27 2.04 10.96
N ALA A 38 2.98 3.26 10.49
CA ALA A 38 3.17 4.48 11.26
C ALA A 38 2.26 4.51 12.50
N LEU A 39 0.97 4.15 12.36
CA LEU A 39 0.04 4.05 13.48
C LEU A 39 0.48 2.99 14.50
N GLU A 40 0.90 1.81 14.02
CA GLU A 40 1.36 0.72 14.88
C GLU A 40 2.64 1.11 15.63
N THR A 41 3.55 1.82 14.97
CA THR A 41 4.78 2.34 15.60
C THR A 41 4.46 3.39 16.67
N GLU A 42 3.53 4.30 16.38
CA GLU A 42 3.14 5.35 17.32
C GLU A 42 2.37 4.80 18.53
N LEU A 43 1.55 3.76 18.32
CA LEU A 43 0.79 3.10 19.38
C LEU A 43 1.58 2.00 20.10
N GLY A 44 2.71 1.57 19.54
CA GLY A 44 3.54 0.48 20.06
C GLY A 44 2.87 -0.90 20.03
N ARG A 45 1.84 -1.08 19.20
CA ARG A 45 1.04 -2.32 19.11
C ARG A 45 0.57 -2.56 17.69
N ASN A 46 0.53 -3.84 17.29
CA ASN A 46 -0.01 -4.23 15.99
C ASN A 46 -1.53 -4.08 16.03
N LEU A 47 -2.08 -3.29 15.12
CA LEU A 47 -3.53 -3.12 14.94
C LEU A 47 -4.06 -4.15 13.94
N VAL A 48 -3.18 -4.67 13.10
CA VAL A 48 -3.53 -5.51 11.97
C VAL A 48 -2.60 -6.71 11.90
N SER A 49 -3.12 -7.86 11.47
CA SER A 49 -2.35 -9.06 11.18
C SER A 49 -2.55 -9.49 9.73
N ASP A 50 -1.43 -9.80 9.07
CA ASP A 50 -1.45 -10.36 7.72
C ASP A 50 -1.75 -11.86 7.78
N VAL A 51 -2.67 -12.32 6.95
CA VAL A 51 -3.05 -13.72 6.77
C VAL A 51 -3.02 -14.09 5.30
N GLU A 52 -3.02 -15.40 4.99
CA GLU A 52 -2.93 -15.89 3.60
C GLU A 52 -4.02 -15.29 2.69
N ASP A 53 -5.23 -15.12 3.23
CA ASP A 53 -6.38 -14.56 2.53
C ASP A 53 -6.62 -13.07 2.80
N GLY A 54 -5.62 -12.32 3.26
CA GLY A 54 -5.73 -10.87 3.41
C GLY A 54 -5.29 -10.37 4.77
N VAL A 55 -6.20 -9.69 5.45
CA VAL A 55 -5.85 -8.81 6.57
C VAL A 55 -6.94 -8.87 7.63
N VAL A 56 -6.55 -9.15 8.88
CA VAL A 56 -7.49 -9.26 10.00
C VAL A 56 -7.09 -8.26 11.09
N LEU A 57 -8.07 -7.73 11.82
CA LEU A 57 -7.81 -6.86 12.96
C LEU A 57 -7.37 -7.68 14.17
N THR A 58 -6.36 -7.17 14.89
CA THR A 58 -6.00 -7.70 16.20
C THR A 58 -6.99 -7.21 17.27
N ASP A 59 -6.93 -7.76 18.48
CA ASP A 59 -7.70 -7.25 19.62
C ASP A 59 -7.43 -5.76 19.90
N ALA A 60 -6.20 -5.31 19.66
CA ALA A 60 -5.84 -3.91 19.75
C ALA A 60 -6.45 -3.08 18.61
N GLY A 61 -6.48 -3.64 17.40
CA GLY A 61 -7.10 -3.02 16.24
C GLY A 61 -8.60 -2.84 16.41
N THR A 62 -9.32 -3.87 16.85
CA THR A 62 -10.77 -3.82 17.07
C THR A 62 -11.16 -2.76 18.11
N ALA A 63 -10.43 -2.70 19.24
CA ALA A 63 -10.64 -1.65 20.24
C ALA A 63 -10.31 -0.23 19.73
N PHE A 64 -9.37 -0.11 18.79
CA PHE A 64 -8.95 1.17 18.23
C PHE A 64 -9.89 1.72 17.15
N VAL A 65 -10.72 0.88 16.52
CA VAL A 65 -11.67 1.31 15.47
C VAL A 65 -12.60 2.42 15.96
N GLU A 66 -13.17 2.26 17.16
CA GLU A 66 -14.10 3.25 17.72
C GLU A 66 -13.41 4.60 17.99
N GLU A 67 -12.19 4.56 18.55
CA GLU A 67 -11.38 5.74 18.81
C GLU A 67 -10.98 6.46 17.51
N ALA A 68 -10.55 5.69 16.50
CA ALA A 68 -10.20 6.20 15.18
C ALA A 68 -11.41 6.86 14.50
N ALA A 69 -12.59 6.22 14.54
CA ALA A 69 -13.82 6.76 13.97
C ALA A 69 -14.25 8.07 14.64
N ALA A 70 -14.20 8.15 15.97
CA ALA A 70 -14.53 9.36 16.71
C ALA A 70 -13.59 10.52 16.36
N ARG A 71 -12.29 10.26 16.21
CA ARG A 71 -11.29 11.27 15.79
C ARG A 71 -11.51 11.75 14.36
N VAL A 72 -11.78 10.83 13.44
CA VAL A 72 -12.05 11.17 12.03
C VAL A 72 -13.34 11.98 11.90
N ALA A 73 -14.38 11.66 12.68
CA ALA A 73 -15.64 12.40 12.69
C ALA A 73 -15.49 13.84 13.18
N LYS A 74 -14.56 14.08 14.12
CA LYS A 74 -14.25 15.42 14.62
C LYS A 74 -13.34 16.22 13.67
N ALA A 75 -12.64 15.55 12.76
CA ALA A 75 -11.77 16.19 11.80
C ALA A 75 -12.58 16.71 10.59
N PRO A 76 -12.30 17.94 10.11
CA PRO A 76 -12.90 18.41 8.86
C PRO A 76 -12.48 17.50 7.71
N THR A 77 -13.39 17.26 6.77
CA THR A 77 -13.09 16.44 5.59
C THR A 77 -11.92 17.07 4.82
N PRO A 78 -10.74 16.42 4.73
CA PRO A 78 -9.63 16.94 3.96
C PRO A 78 -10.06 17.03 2.50
N PRO A 79 -9.61 18.09 1.79
CA PRO A 79 -9.84 18.18 0.37
C PRO A 79 -9.24 16.96 -0.30
N VAL A 80 -10.06 16.25 -1.10
CA VAL A 80 -9.59 15.13 -1.92
C VAL A 80 -8.62 15.72 -2.94
N ASN A 81 -7.32 15.65 -2.65
CA ASN A 81 -6.27 16.04 -3.59
C ASN A 81 -6.24 15.00 -4.71
N ARG A 82 -7.18 15.13 -5.66
CA ARG A 82 -7.26 14.33 -6.88
C ARG A 82 -6.01 14.62 -7.73
N GLY A 83 -4.94 13.86 -7.48
CA GLY A 83 -3.90 13.53 -8.47
C GLY A 83 -3.15 14.71 -9.10
N GLY A 84 -2.31 15.40 -8.33
CA GLY A 84 -1.24 16.24 -8.89
C GLY A 84 -0.03 15.42 -9.31
N LYS A 85 0.00 15.01 -10.59
CA LYS A 85 1.15 14.48 -11.35
C LYS A 85 1.47 12.99 -11.15
N ALA A 86 0.90 12.17 -12.04
CA ALA A 86 1.62 11.05 -12.60
C ALA A 86 2.97 11.55 -13.17
N LYS A 87 4.05 11.40 -12.42
CA LYS A 87 5.40 11.37 -12.99
C LYS A 87 5.59 9.97 -13.56
N ALA A 88 5.45 9.92 -14.87
CA ALA A 88 5.90 8.90 -15.80
C ALA A 88 6.86 7.85 -15.23
N SER A 89 6.51 6.59 -15.50
CA SER A 89 7.39 5.43 -15.71
C SER A 89 8.86 5.63 -15.32
N LYS A 90 9.30 4.99 -14.23
CA LYS A 90 10.70 4.59 -14.12
C LYS A 90 10.82 3.15 -13.66
N GLY A 91 10.31 2.25 -14.52
CA GLY A 91 10.88 0.92 -14.62
C GLY A 91 12.35 1.07 -15.03
N LYS A 92 13.26 1.06 -14.06
CA LYS A 92 14.65 0.69 -14.32
C LYS A 92 14.69 -0.83 -14.22
N GLY A 93 14.91 -1.51 -15.35
CA GLY A 93 15.18 -2.94 -15.32
C GLY A 93 14.78 -3.80 -16.53
N ARG A 94 14.69 -3.25 -17.74
CA ARG A 94 14.99 -4.05 -18.95
C ARG A 94 15.97 -3.26 -19.77
N ALA A 95 17.19 -3.78 -19.91
CA ALA A 95 18.16 -3.22 -20.84
C ALA A 95 17.56 -3.29 -22.26
N PRO A 96 17.68 -2.23 -23.08
CA PRO A 96 17.26 -2.34 -24.47
C PRO A 96 18.14 -3.39 -25.15
N ILE A 97 17.52 -4.32 -25.86
CA ILE A 97 18.23 -5.19 -26.81
C ILE A 97 18.88 -4.27 -27.83
N VAL A 98 20.21 -4.17 -27.78
CA VAL A 98 20.99 -3.49 -28.82
C VAL A 98 20.96 -4.40 -30.05
N LYS A 99 20.44 -3.87 -31.16
CA LYS A 99 20.45 -4.53 -32.46
C LYS A 99 21.90 -4.70 -32.93
N GLY A 100 22.50 -5.85 -32.67
CA GLY A 100 23.87 -6.17 -33.12
C GLY A 100 24.69 -7.10 -32.22
N GLU A 101 24.21 -7.46 -31.03
CA GLU A 101 24.99 -8.31 -30.13
C GLU A 101 24.96 -9.79 -30.57
N PRO A 102 26.12 -10.45 -30.75
CA PRO A 102 26.16 -11.84 -31.16
C PRO A 102 25.69 -12.76 -30.02
N LYS A 103 24.76 -13.68 -30.34
CA LYS A 103 24.18 -14.64 -29.39
C LYS A 103 25.26 -15.46 -28.66
N PRO A 104 25.15 -15.71 -27.35
CA PRO A 104 26.22 -16.28 -26.52
C PRO A 104 26.36 -17.81 -26.62
N PHE A 105 26.07 -18.42 -27.77
CA PHE A 105 26.24 -19.86 -27.96
C PHE A 105 26.87 -20.18 -29.32
N LYS A 106 28.00 -20.89 -29.30
CA LYS A 106 28.65 -21.48 -30.49
C LYS A 106 27.68 -22.46 -31.17
N LYS A 107 27.40 -22.27 -32.45
CA LYS A 107 26.81 -23.35 -33.26
C LYS A 107 27.85 -24.47 -33.37
N ARG A 108 27.52 -25.64 -32.80
CA ARG A 108 28.16 -26.90 -33.15
C ARG A 108 27.97 -27.12 -34.65
N GLN A 109 29.03 -27.07 -35.42
CA GLN A 109 29.02 -27.65 -36.76
C GLN A 109 29.64 -29.04 -36.65
N GLY A 110 28.84 -30.04 -36.96
CA GLY A 110 29.36 -31.34 -37.35
C GLY A 110 29.94 -31.26 -38.75
N ARG A 111 31.03 -31.98 -38.97
CA ARG A 111 31.01 -33.15 -39.83
C ARG A 111 31.99 -34.17 -39.27
#